data_AF-A0A1Z4LIH4-F1
#
_entry.id   AF-A0A1Z4LIH4-F1
#
_cell.length_a   1.000
_cell.length_b   1.000
_cell.length_c   1.000
_cell.angle_alpha   90.00
_cell.angle_beta   90.00
_cell.angle_gamma   90.00
#
_symmetry.space_group_name_H-M   'P 1'
#
loop_
_entity.id
_entity.type
_entity.pdbx_description
1 polymer ?
#
loop_
_entity_poly.entity_id
_entity_poly.type
_entity_poly.pdbx_seq_one_letter_code
_entity_poly.pdbx_strand_id
1 'polypeptide(L)'
;MALGLTMNQDENYNEEQLQIDSKEENSFTDLTSNMANSSEHNNPEDSQLQSESVDNSPEYNLAAQRVAQLQRTEESLKQEISELQESYKTLQSEVGNTQKALSKMTQEALSELEQRKQALLISIEQLERRQERIRNEMRTTFAGASQELAIRVQGFKDYLTGSLQDLAAAAEQLELVPPTKLEPQKLAIREPQPDDDFDDEFDDDYEERGASDFSRGQFQDTTKKIRQQIDQYRTKPDYYGPPWQLRRTFEPVHAERVSNWFFQQGGRGALRTMGSRLQNTLIASAIISVLYSLYGNRTRTLVLANSPERLGEWRRGLQDCLGIGRPDFGPDRGLALFETPSAVAQKAERLVKAGLQPFIIIDDSEEEINVGLLQFPLWLAFAPDPKMMRDYYEDEYF
;
A
#
# COMPACT_ATOMS: atom_id res chain seq x y z
N MET A 1 -3.38 -33.83 50.39
CA MET A 1 -2.29 -32.82 50.29
C MET A 1 -2.87 -31.68 49.47
N ALA A 2 -3.54 -30.66 50.01
CA ALA A 2 -3.24 -29.78 51.15
C ALA A 2 -1.92 -29.02 50.99
N LEU A 3 -2.08 -27.69 50.88
CA LEU A 3 -1.16 -26.52 50.97
C LEU A 3 -1.37 -25.62 49.74
N GLY A 4 -1.91 -24.39 49.79
CA GLY A 4 -2.30 -23.50 50.88
C GLY A 4 -1.63 -22.13 50.74
N LEU A 5 -2.45 -21.07 50.52
CA LEU A 5 -2.28 -19.64 50.93
C LEU A 5 -1.09 -18.87 50.31
N THR A 6 -1.13 -17.58 49.92
CA THR A 6 -1.76 -16.33 50.43
C THR A 6 -1.88 -15.32 49.27
N MET A 7 -2.95 -14.53 49.10
CA MET A 7 -3.36 -13.28 49.79
C MET A 7 -2.58 -12.00 49.36
N ASN A 8 -3.31 -11.07 48.74
CA ASN A 8 -3.17 -9.59 48.64
C ASN A 8 -4.36 -9.17 47.74
N GLN A 9 -5.50 -8.61 48.14
CA GLN A 9 -5.86 -7.49 49.04
C GLN A 9 -5.29 -6.12 48.64
N ASP A 10 -6.24 -5.18 48.53
CA ASP A 10 -6.18 -3.74 48.21
C ASP A 10 -6.32 -3.45 46.69
N GLU A 11 -7.36 -2.77 46.19
CA GLU A 11 -8.00 -1.56 46.72
C GLU A 11 -9.54 -1.57 46.68
N ASN A 12 -10.09 -1.03 47.76
CA ASN A 12 -11.48 -0.74 48.03
C ASN A 12 -11.74 0.74 47.67
N TYR A 13 -12.64 1.02 46.73
CA TYR A 13 -13.19 2.37 46.52
C TYR A 13 -14.71 2.30 46.33
N ASN A 14 -15.40 2.50 47.46
CA ASN A 14 -16.68 3.19 47.65
C ASN A 14 -17.70 3.18 46.50
N GLU A 15 -18.59 2.18 46.52
CA GLU A 15 -19.98 2.35 46.08
C GLU A 15 -20.84 2.74 47.30
N GLU A 16 -20.93 4.03 47.59
CA GLU A 16 -22.13 4.60 48.24
C GLU A 16 -22.10 6.12 48.17
N GLN A 17 -23.28 6.69 47.87
CA GLN A 17 -23.67 8.10 47.95
C GLN A 17 -23.36 8.99 46.74
N LEU A 18 -24.38 9.14 45.88
CA LEU A 18 -25.12 10.39 45.71
C LEU A 18 -26.46 10.13 45.00
N GLN A 19 -27.42 9.63 45.79
CA GLN A 19 -28.83 10.02 45.63
C GLN A 19 -29.00 11.45 46.16
N ILE A 20 -30.04 12.14 45.68
CA ILE A 20 -30.41 13.56 45.91
C ILE A 20 -29.78 14.42 44.80
N ASP A 21 -30.50 14.87 43.78
CA ASP A 21 -31.65 15.75 43.92
C ASP A 21 -32.70 15.54 42.81
N SER A 22 -33.85 15.00 43.21
CA SER A 22 -35.05 14.92 42.37
C SER A 22 -36.23 15.33 43.23
N LYS A 23 -36.28 16.62 43.61
CA LYS A 23 -37.41 17.24 44.31
C LYS A 23 -37.35 18.76 44.16
N GLU A 24 -38.05 19.26 43.16
CA GLU A 24 -38.74 20.56 43.09
C GLU A 24 -39.30 20.60 41.65
N GLU A 25 -40.59 20.68 41.35
CA GLU A 25 -41.77 21.05 42.11
C GLU A 25 -42.96 20.26 41.53
N ASN A 26 -43.78 19.69 42.40
CA ASN A 26 -45.18 19.45 42.06
C ASN A 26 -46.02 19.79 43.29
N SER A 27 -46.49 21.04 43.33
CA SER A 27 -47.55 21.49 44.22
C SER A 27 -48.25 22.68 43.58
N PHE A 28 -49.17 22.40 42.65
CA PHE A 28 -50.54 22.88 42.79
C PHE A 28 -51.45 22.12 41.81
N THR A 29 -52.15 21.12 42.35
CA THR A 29 -53.27 20.46 41.70
C THR A 29 -54.51 21.35 41.75
N ASP A 30 -55.27 21.27 40.64
CA ASP A 30 -56.73 21.32 40.53
C ASP A 30 -57.47 22.61 40.89
N LEU A 31 -58.24 23.06 39.88
CA LEU A 31 -59.55 23.72 39.89
C LEU A 31 -59.72 24.20 38.42
N THR A 32 -60.60 23.72 37.54
CA THR A 32 -61.94 23.16 37.71
C THR A 32 -62.41 22.52 36.39
N SER A 33 -63.00 21.33 36.47
CA SER A 33 -63.99 20.81 35.53
C SER A 33 -65.17 20.31 36.34
N ASN A 34 -66.33 20.99 36.26
CA ASN A 34 -67.64 20.33 36.19
C ASN A 34 -68.77 21.35 35.92
N MET A 35 -69.41 21.16 34.75
CA MET A 35 -70.84 20.89 34.59
C MET A 35 -71.84 21.59 35.54
N ALA A 36 -72.74 22.40 34.98
CA ALA A 36 -74.14 22.02 34.72
C ALA A 36 -75.10 23.23 34.66
N ASN A 37 -75.78 23.33 33.51
CA ASN A 37 -77.15 23.81 33.25
C ASN A 37 -77.82 24.83 34.19
N SER A 38 -78.35 25.89 33.57
CA SER A 38 -79.74 26.31 33.73
C SER A 38 -80.21 27.04 32.46
N SER A 39 -81.32 26.55 31.91
CA SER A 39 -82.10 27.10 30.80
C SER A 39 -83.09 28.19 31.26
N GLU A 40 -83.71 28.84 30.26
CA GLU A 40 -84.94 29.68 30.27
C GLU A 40 -84.72 31.20 30.12
N HIS A 41 -84.98 31.76 28.93
CA HIS A 41 -86.26 32.32 28.42
C HIS A 41 -86.57 33.73 28.94
N ASN A 42 -86.48 34.76 28.07
CA ASN A 42 -87.63 35.58 27.63
C ASN A 42 -87.19 36.82 26.81
N ASN A 43 -87.60 36.80 25.54
CA ASN A 43 -88.16 37.79 24.60
C ASN A 43 -88.20 39.33 24.93
N PRO A 44 -88.57 40.19 23.95
CA PRO A 44 -87.79 41.35 23.53
C PRO A 44 -88.44 42.67 23.99
N GLU A 45 -87.73 43.79 23.93
CA GLU A 45 -88.43 45.09 23.82
C GLU A 45 -87.52 46.18 23.25
N ASP A 46 -88.10 46.89 22.30
CA ASP A 46 -87.66 48.15 21.71
C ASP A 46 -87.24 49.17 22.78
N SER A 47 -86.17 49.91 22.51
CA SER A 47 -86.06 51.31 22.93
C SER A 47 -85.00 52.04 22.09
N GLN A 48 -85.51 52.79 21.11
CA GLN A 48 -84.83 53.94 20.55
C GLN A 48 -84.56 54.98 21.65
N LEU A 49 -83.29 55.29 21.93
CA LEU A 49 -82.85 56.57 22.49
C LEU A 49 -81.54 56.91 21.79
N GLN A 50 -81.63 57.68 20.70
CA GLN A 50 -81.32 59.12 20.69
C GLN A 50 -79.85 59.41 21.03
N SER A 51 -79.14 59.71 19.95
CA SER A 51 -77.92 60.49 19.88
C SER A 51 -77.93 61.70 20.81
N GLU A 52 -77.05 61.72 21.80
CA GLU A 52 -76.50 62.97 22.34
C GLU A 52 -74.99 63.00 22.12
N SER A 53 -74.59 63.92 21.25
CA SER A 53 -73.21 64.29 20.94
C SER A 53 -72.50 64.83 22.19
N VAL A 54 -71.57 64.05 22.74
CA VAL A 54 -70.54 64.58 23.65
C VAL A 54 -69.33 64.90 22.79
N ASP A 55 -69.29 66.11 22.25
CA ASP A 55 -68.17 66.62 21.48
C ASP A 55 -67.43 67.72 22.27
N ASN A 56 -66.11 67.56 22.31
CA ASN A 56 -65.08 68.51 22.78
C ASN A 56 -64.73 68.59 24.28
N SER A 57 -64.27 67.48 24.86
CA SER A 57 -63.22 67.53 25.90
C SER A 57 -61.90 66.93 25.34
N PRO A 58 -60.75 67.62 25.50
CA PRO A 58 -59.47 67.16 24.95
C PRO A 58 -59.01 65.81 25.52
N GLU A 59 -59.47 65.42 26.71
CA GLU A 59 -59.17 64.13 27.34
C GLU A 59 -59.88 62.95 26.64
N TYR A 60 -61.10 63.12 26.13
CA TYR A 60 -61.84 62.05 25.46
C TYR A 60 -61.22 61.71 24.10
N ASN A 61 -60.78 62.73 23.35
CA ASN A 61 -60.06 62.55 22.10
C ASN A 61 -58.70 61.86 22.29
N LEU A 62 -58.01 62.15 23.40
CA LEU A 62 -56.72 61.53 23.73
C LEU A 62 -56.90 60.06 24.17
N ALA A 63 -57.97 59.76 24.91
CA ALA A 63 -58.37 58.39 25.25
C ALA A 63 -58.77 57.58 24.00
N ALA A 64 -59.56 58.16 23.09
CA ALA A 64 -59.96 57.51 21.84
C ALA A 64 -58.75 57.21 20.93
N GLN A 65 -57.78 58.12 20.83
CA GLN A 65 -56.53 57.89 20.11
C GLN A 65 -55.70 56.76 20.73
N ARG A 66 -55.61 56.70 22.06
CA ARG A 66 -54.89 55.62 22.77
C ARG A 66 -55.56 54.26 22.56
N VAL A 67 -56.89 54.19 22.58
CA VAL A 67 -57.65 52.95 22.29
C VAL A 67 -57.40 52.50 20.85
N ALA A 68 -57.46 53.41 19.88
CA ALA A 68 -57.16 53.09 18.48
C ALA A 68 -55.71 52.61 18.27
N GLN A 69 -54.76 53.19 19.00
CA GLN A 69 -53.36 52.76 18.97
C GLN A 69 -53.20 51.36 19.58
N LEU A 70 -53.86 51.09 20.70
CA LEU A 70 -53.84 49.77 21.36
C LEU A 70 -54.47 48.68 20.48
N GLN A 71 -55.58 48.98 19.80
CA GLN A 71 -56.22 48.05 18.86
C GLN A 71 -55.29 47.70 17.69
N ARG A 72 -54.60 48.70 17.12
CA ARG A 72 -53.58 48.45 16.07
C ARG A 72 -52.43 47.59 16.58
N THR A 73 -51.95 47.82 17.80
CA THR A 73 -50.90 46.98 18.38
C THR A 73 -51.39 45.57 18.67
N GLU A 74 -52.63 45.39 19.10
CA GLU A 74 -53.22 44.08 19.34
C GLU A 74 -53.36 43.28 18.04
N GLU A 75 -53.80 43.91 16.95
CA GLU A 75 -53.88 43.30 15.63
C GLU A 75 -52.48 42.91 15.09
N SER A 76 -51.49 43.80 15.25
CA SER A 76 -50.10 43.53 14.88
C SER A 76 -49.52 42.35 15.66
N LEU A 77 -49.74 42.30 16.98
CA LEU A 77 -49.26 41.21 17.83
C LEU A 77 -49.97 39.89 17.50
N LYS A 78 -51.26 39.92 17.17
CA LYS A 78 -52.00 38.73 16.73
C LYS A 78 -51.45 38.16 15.42
N GLN A 79 -51.07 39.03 14.48
CA GLN A 79 -50.42 38.62 13.24
C GLN A 79 -49.04 38.00 13.51
N GLU A 80 -48.21 38.66 14.32
CA GLU A 80 -46.87 38.16 14.68
C GLU A 80 -46.94 36.81 15.42
N ILE A 81 -47.90 36.64 16.33
CA ILE A 81 -48.12 35.35 17.02
C ILE A 81 -48.52 34.26 16.02
N SER A 82 -49.36 34.56 15.03
CA SER A 82 -49.74 33.60 13.99
C SER A 82 -48.53 33.19 13.14
N GLU A 83 -47.71 34.15 12.72
CA GLU A 83 -46.48 33.91 11.96
C GLU A 83 -45.46 33.10 12.78
N LEU A 84 -45.28 33.43 14.06
CA LEU A 84 -44.42 32.68 14.96
C LEU A 84 -44.91 31.25 15.16
N GLN A 85 -46.23 31.03 15.28
CA GLN A 85 -46.80 29.68 15.39
C GLN A 85 -46.59 28.85 14.11
N GLU A 86 -46.67 29.45 12.94
CA GLU A 86 -46.38 28.80 11.66
C GLU A 86 -44.89 28.45 11.53
N SER A 87 -44.01 29.39 11.92
CA SER A 87 -42.56 29.16 11.92
C SER A 87 -42.17 28.02 12.88
N TYR A 88 -42.78 27.97 14.08
CA TYR A 88 -42.54 26.92 15.07
C TYR A 88 -42.96 25.53 14.56
N LYS A 89 -44.15 25.43 13.93
CA LYS A 89 -44.62 24.17 13.33
C LYS A 89 -43.68 23.70 12.21
N THR A 90 -43.16 24.63 11.42
CA THR A 90 -42.22 24.32 10.34
C THR A 90 -40.90 23.80 10.92
N LEU A 91 -40.34 24.50 11.91
CA LEU A 91 -39.11 24.08 12.59
C LEU A 91 -39.27 22.71 13.27
N GLN A 92 -40.42 22.46 13.91
CA GLN A 92 -40.71 21.18 14.56
C GLN A 92 -40.78 20.03 13.54
N SER A 93 -41.35 20.28 12.36
CA SER A 93 -41.38 19.32 11.25
C SER A 93 -39.97 19.02 10.73
N GLU A 94 -39.14 20.06 10.54
CA GLU A 94 -37.75 19.90 10.10
C GLU A 94 -36.90 19.12 11.11
N VAL A 95 -37.05 19.40 12.41
CA VAL A 95 -36.38 18.64 13.47
C VAL A 95 -36.84 17.17 13.46
N GLY A 96 -38.13 16.90 13.29
CA GLY A 96 -38.64 15.54 13.18
C GLY A 96 -38.11 14.79 11.95
N ASN A 97 -37.98 15.48 10.81
CA ASN A 97 -37.44 14.91 9.58
C ASN A 97 -35.94 14.62 9.68
N THR A 98 -35.17 15.51 10.29
CA THR A 98 -33.73 15.29 10.52
C THR A 98 -33.48 14.16 11.51
N GLN A 99 -34.26 14.04 12.59
CA GLN A 99 -34.20 12.90 13.51
C GLN A 99 -34.48 11.55 12.81
N LYS A 100 -35.47 11.52 11.91
CA LYS A 100 -35.78 10.32 11.10
C LYS A 100 -34.66 9.98 10.13
N ALA A 101 -34.09 10.97 9.45
CA ALA A 101 -32.96 10.79 8.54
C ALA A 101 -31.73 10.24 9.29
N LEU A 102 -31.42 10.80 10.46
CA LEU A 102 -30.33 10.33 11.31
C LEU A 102 -30.58 8.90 11.79
N SER A 103 -31.79 8.57 12.24
CA SER A 103 -32.15 7.21 12.67
C SER A 103 -32.02 6.18 11.54
N LYS A 104 -32.35 6.59 10.30
CA LYS A 104 -32.20 5.73 9.13
C LYS A 104 -30.72 5.51 8.79
N MET A 105 -29.93 6.59 8.78
CA MET A 105 -28.49 6.53 8.52
C MET A 105 -27.76 5.66 9.56
N THR A 106 -28.11 5.77 10.84
CA THR A 106 -27.50 4.94 11.89
C THR A 106 -27.88 3.48 11.76
N GLN A 107 -29.11 3.15 11.38
CA GLN A 107 -29.54 1.77 11.11
C GLN A 107 -28.82 1.18 9.90
N GLU A 108 -28.67 1.94 8.82
CA GLU A 108 -27.93 1.51 7.62
C GLU A 108 -26.44 1.27 7.94
N ALA A 109 -25.81 2.18 8.69
CA ALA A 109 -24.41 2.02 9.12
C ALA A 109 -24.21 0.79 10.03
N LEU A 110 -25.14 0.54 10.96
CA LEU A 110 -25.09 -0.65 11.82
C LEU A 110 -25.26 -1.94 11.00
N SER A 111 -26.16 -1.95 10.02
CA SER A 111 -26.35 -3.09 9.14
C SER A 111 -25.11 -3.37 8.29
N GLU A 112 -24.47 -2.33 7.75
CA GLU A 112 -23.23 -2.47 6.99
C GLU A 112 -22.09 -3.01 7.87
N LEU A 113 -21.96 -2.51 9.10
CA LEU A 113 -20.95 -2.99 10.05
C LEU A 113 -21.17 -4.46 10.41
N GLU A 114 -22.42 -4.89 10.57
CA GLU A 114 -22.76 -6.29 10.83
C GLU A 114 -22.43 -7.18 9.63
N GLN A 115 -22.68 -6.73 8.40
CA GLN A 115 -22.31 -7.45 7.18
C GLN A 115 -20.79 -7.59 7.05
N ARG A 116 -20.02 -6.51 7.30
CA ARG A 116 -18.55 -6.56 7.30
C ARG A 116 -18.01 -7.52 8.34
N LYS A 117 -18.56 -7.50 9.55
CA LYS A 117 -18.21 -8.45 10.61
C LYS A 117 -18.45 -9.90 10.18
N GLN A 118 -19.60 -10.19 9.58
CA GLN A 118 -19.91 -11.54 9.09
C GLN A 118 -18.97 -11.99 7.97
N ALA A 119 -18.66 -11.10 7.01
CA ALA A 119 -17.72 -11.38 5.93
C ALA A 119 -16.31 -11.69 6.47
N LEU A 120 -15.85 -10.92 7.46
CA LEU A 120 -14.57 -11.16 8.12
C LEU A 120 -14.54 -12.50 8.84
N LEU A 121 -15.59 -12.87 9.59
CA LEU A 121 -15.67 -14.18 10.25
C LEU A 121 -15.57 -15.34 9.25
N ILE A 122 -16.23 -15.23 8.09
CA ILE A 122 -16.12 -16.23 7.02
C ILE A 122 -14.69 -16.29 6.47
N SER A 123 -14.05 -15.14 6.27
CA SER A 123 -12.67 -15.08 5.76
C SER A 123 -11.68 -15.72 6.73
N ILE A 124 -11.84 -15.50 8.04
CA ILE A 124 -11.03 -16.10 9.10
C ILE A 124 -11.18 -17.63 9.05
N GLU A 125 -12.41 -18.13 9.00
CA GLU A 125 -12.65 -19.58 8.91
C GLU A 125 -12.00 -20.20 7.65
N GLN A 126 -12.05 -19.51 6.51
CA GLN A 126 -11.39 -19.96 5.28
C GLN A 126 -9.87 -19.98 5.42
N LEU A 127 -9.28 -18.97 6.05
CA LEU A 127 -7.85 -18.89 6.28
C LEU A 127 -7.37 -19.97 7.27
N GLU A 128 -8.12 -20.22 8.33
CA GLU A 128 -7.83 -21.30 9.28
C GLU A 128 -7.87 -22.67 8.59
N ARG A 129 -8.92 -22.94 7.79
CA ARG A 129 -9.02 -24.18 6.99
C ARG A 129 -7.85 -24.33 6.02
N ARG A 130 -7.41 -23.24 5.39
CA ARG A 130 -6.26 -23.25 4.48
C ARG A 130 -4.96 -23.50 5.23
N GLN A 131 -4.76 -22.84 6.37
CA GLN A 131 -3.59 -23.02 7.22
C GLN A 131 -3.49 -24.48 7.69
N GLU A 132 -4.61 -25.07 8.10
CA GLU A 132 -4.65 -26.46 8.55
C GLU A 132 -4.37 -27.46 7.42
N ARG A 133 -4.88 -27.19 6.20
CA ARG A 133 -4.51 -27.97 5.01
C ARG A 133 -3.02 -27.90 4.73
N ILE A 134 -2.45 -26.69 4.73
CA ILE A 134 -1.02 -26.47 4.49
C ILE A 134 -0.17 -27.14 5.56
N ARG A 135 -0.55 -27.08 6.85
CA ARG A 135 0.16 -27.81 7.93
C ARG A 135 0.12 -29.31 7.71
N ASN A 136 -1.03 -29.86 7.30
CA ASN A 136 -1.15 -31.29 7.03
C ASN A 136 -0.34 -31.72 5.81
N GLU A 137 -0.35 -30.92 4.73
CA GLU A 137 0.51 -31.12 3.55
C GLU A 137 1.99 -31.05 3.92
N MET A 138 2.41 -30.07 4.73
CA MET A 138 3.78 -30.00 5.23
C MET A 138 4.15 -31.22 6.08
N ARG A 139 3.30 -31.63 7.03
CA ARG A 139 3.57 -32.79 7.90
C ARG A 139 3.72 -34.09 7.12
N THR A 140 2.88 -34.27 6.11
CA THR A 140 2.88 -35.49 5.26
C THR A 140 3.98 -35.47 4.21
N THR A 141 4.26 -34.32 3.60
CA THR A 141 5.29 -34.18 2.57
C THR A 141 6.71 -34.15 3.16
N PHE A 142 6.90 -33.51 4.32
CA PHE A 142 8.24 -33.36 4.94
C PHE A 142 8.79 -34.68 5.49
N ALA A 143 7.92 -35.55 6.02
CA ALA A 143 8.34 -36.88 6.50
C ALA A 143 8.85 -37.78 5.36
N GLY A 144 8.25 -37.72 4.16
CA GLY A 144 8.70 -38.50 2.99
C GLY A 144 9.92 -37.89 2.29
N ALA A 145 9.91 -36.57 2.08
CA ALA A 145 10.98 -35.89 1.33
C ALA A 145 12.32 -35.89 2.08
N SER A 146 12.31 -35.76 3.41
CA SER A 146 13.55 -35.83 4.22
C SER A 146 14.16 -37.22 4.22
N GLN A 147 13.34 -38.28 4.21
CA GLN A 147 13.80 -39.66 4.16
C GLN A 147 14.35 -40.04 2.78
N GLU A 148 13.70 -39.64 1.68
CA GLU A 148 14.24 -39.82 0.33
C GLU A 148 15.56 -39.07 0.12
N LEU A 149 15.68 -37.86 0.67
CA LEU A 149 16.91 -37.07 0.60
C LEU A 149 18.04 -37.74 1.39
N ALA A 150 17.76 -38.27 2.59
CA ALA A 150 18.74 -39.03 3.36
C ALA A 150 19.22 -40.30 2.64
N ILE A 151 18.31 -41.05 2.02
CA ILE A 151 18.64 -42.24 1.22
C ILE A 151 19.53 -41.86 0.03
N ARG A 152 19.22 -40.76 -0.67
CA ARG A 152 20.00 -40.29 -1.83
C ARG A 152 21.40 -39.82 -1.44
N VAL A 153 21.52 -39.08 -0.32
CA VAL A 153 22.82 -38.62 0.19
C VAL A 153 23.68 -39.80 0.63
N GLN A 154 23.10 -40.81 1.28
CA GLN A 154 23.81 -42.02 1.66
C GLN A 154 24.23 -42.85 0.43
N GLY A 155 23.35 -43.02 -0.56
CA GLY A 155 23.70 -43.71 -1.80
C GLY A 155 24.79 -43.00 -2.61
N PHE A 156 24.83 -41.66 -2.58
CA PHE A 156 25.92 -40.89 -3.20
C PHE A 156 27.25 -41.08 -2.46
N LYS A 157 27.23 -41.11 -1.12
CA LYS A 157 28.41 -41.43 -0.30
C LYS A 157 28.94 -42.83 -0.61
N ASP A 158 28.06 -43.81 -0.70
CA ASP A 158 28.44 -45.20 -1.00
C ASP A 158 29.01 -45.31 -2.43
N TYR A 159 28.41 -44.61 -3.40
CA TYR A 159 28.91 -44.53 -4.78
C TYR A 159 30.30 -43.86 -4.88
N LEU A 160 30.52 -42.74 -4.20
CA LEU A 160 31.83 -42.08 -4.17
C LEU A 160 32.90 -42.96 -3.53
N THR A 161 32.54 -43.65 -2.44
CA THR A 161 33.47 -44.54 -1.73
C THR A 161 33.86 -45.72 -2.62
N GLY A 162 32.90 -46.34 -3.33
CA GLY A 162 33.18 -47.39 -4.31
C GLY A 162 34.01 -46.89 -5.49
N SER A 163 33.66 -45.75 -6.07
CA SER A 163 34.39 -45.17 -7.21
C SER A 163 35.84 -44.82 -6.86
N LEU A 164 36.10 -44.36 -5.63
CA LEU A 164 37.46 -44.07 -5.16
C LEU A 164 38.26 -45.35 -4.88
N GLN A 165 37.62 -46.41 -4.38
CA GLN A 165 38.24 -47.72 -4.22
C GLN A 165 38.59 -48.34 -5.57
N ASP A 166 37.68 -48.25 -6.54
CA ASP A 166 37.90 -48.73 -7.91
C ASP A 166 39.03 -47.95 -8.61
N LEU A 167 39.11 -46.64 -8.42
CA LEU A 167 40.19 -45.81 -8.94
C LEU A 167 41.54 -46.14 -8.28
N ALA A 168 41.56 -46.37 -6.97
CA ALA A 168 42.77 -46.78 -6.26
C ALA A 168 43.25 -48.16 -6.73
N ALA A 169 42.35 -49.12 -6.90
CA ALA A 169 42.66 -50.45 -7.44
C ALA A 169 43.16 -50.37 -8.90
N ALA A 170 42.58 -49.49 -9.72
CA ALA A 170 43.03 -49.25 -11.09
C ALA A 170 44.43 -48.59 -11.15
N ALA A 171 44.74 -47.72 -10.19
CA ALA A 171 46.05 -47.08 -10.09
C ALA A 171 47.16 -48.04 -9.63
N GLU A 172 46.84 -49.02 -8.77
CA GLU A 172 47.80 -50.08 -8.36
C GLU A 172 48.14 -51.07 -9.49
N GLN A 173 47.27 -51.23 -10.47
CA GLN A 173 47.49 -52.11 -11.64
C GLN A 173 48.32 -51.43 -12.75
N LEU A 174 48.65 -50.14 -12.61
CA LEU A 174 49.45 -49.42 -13.58
C LEU A 174 50.95 -49.65 -13.32
N GLU A 175 51.57 -50.56 -14.09
CA GLU A 175 53.02 -50.73 -14.09
C GLU A 175 53.73 -49.45 -14.62
N LEU A 176 54.49 -48.80 -13.75
CA LEU A 176 55.31 -47.64 -14.08
C LEU A 176 56.56 -48.06 -14.88
N VAL A 177 56.55 -47.84 -16.19
CA VAL A 177 57.73 -48.00 -17.05
C VAL A 177 58.67 -46.78 -16.89
N PRO A 178 60.02 -46.93 -16.85
CA PRO A 178 60.95 -45.84 -16.60
C PRO A 178 61.05 -44.86 -17.78
N PRO A 179 61.46 -43.60 -17.55
CA PRO A 179 61.41 -42.57 -18.58
C PRO A 179 62.52 -42.77 -19.61
N THR A 180 62.14 -43.09 -20.85
CA THR A 180 63.06 -43.08 -21.98
C THR A 180 62.94 -41.74 -22.71
N LYS A 181 64.09 -41.10 -22.88
CA LYS A 181 64.31 -39.81 -23.53
C LYS A 181 64.37 -40.01 -25.06
N LEU A 182 64.05 -38.94 -25.82
CA LEU A 182 64.22 -38.71 -27.29
C LEU A 182 63.00 -39.14 -28.14
N GLU A 183 62.42 -38.38 -29.09
CA GLU A 183 62.76 -37.15 -29.83
C GLU A 183 61.48 -36.34 -30.20
N PRO A 184 61.56 -35.03 -30.54
CA PRO A 184 60.40 -34.22 -30.90
C PRO A 184 59.93 -34.52 -32.33
N GLN A 185 58.75 -35.13 -32.47
CA GLN A 185 58.05 -35.18 -33.74
C GLN A 185 57.32 -33.86 -33.99
N LYS A 186 57.75 -33.20 -35.07
CA LYS A 186 57.19 -31.99 -35.66
C LYS A 186 55.75 -32.25 -36.10
N LEU A 187 54.77 -31.77 -35.35
CA LEU A 187 53.38 -31.69 -35.80
C LEU A 187 53.24 -30.49 -36.74
N ALA A 188 52.82 -30.78 -37.97
CA ALA A 188 52.47 -29.80 -38.97
C ALA A 188 51.30 -28.94 -38.46
N ILE A 189 51.52 -27.64 -38.40
CA ILE A 189 50.47 -26.63 -38.20
C ILE A 189 49.61 -26.66 -39.47
N ARG A 190 48.34 -27.06 -39.31
CA ARG A 190 47.31 -26.88 -40.33
C ARG A 190 46.85 -25.42 -40.24
N GLU A 191 47.23 -24.63 -41.22
CA GLU A 191 46.64 -23.31 -41.48
C GLU A 191 45.13 -23.46 -41.73
N PRO A 192 44.27 -22.63 -41.11
CA PRO A 192 42.91 -22.45 -41.58
C PRO A 192 42.92 -21.39 -42.69
N GLN A 193 42.42 -21.78 -43.86
CA GLN A 193 41.97 -20.85 -44.90
C GLN A 193 40.71 -20.12 -44.43
N PRO A 194 40.51 -18.85 -44.84
CA PRO A 194 39.37 -18.03 -44.49
C PRO A 194 38.18 -18.30 -45.43
N ASP A 195 36.98 -17.90 -44.98
CA ASP A 195 35.70 -17.65 -45.68
C ASP A 195 34.60 -18.03 -44.65
N ASP A 196 33.58 -17.26 -44.30
CA ASP A 196 33.17 -15.86 -44.44
C ASP A 196 31.96 -15.69 -43.48
N ASP A 197 31.74 -14.46 -43.02
CA ASP A 197 30.50 -13.87 -42.50
C ASP A 197 29.88 -14.35 -41.17
N PHE A 198 30.39 -13.81 -40.05
CA PHE A 198 29.55 -13.19 -39.02
C PHE A 198 30.31 -12.00 -38.44
N ASP A 199 29.87 -10.79 -38.82
CA ASP A 199 30.37 -9.51 -38.31
C ASP A 199 30.16 -9.41 -36.79
N ASP A 200 31.16 -9.83 -36.01
CA ASP A 200 31.33 -9.43 -34.61
C ASP A 200 32.13 -8.13 -34.58
N GLU A 201 31.47 -7.04 -35.00
CA GLU A 201 31.95 -5.68 -34.76
C GLU A 201 31.40 -5.23 -33.38
N PHE A 202 31.87 -5.89 -32.32
CA PHE A 202 31.69 -5.42 -30.95
C PHE A 202 32.98 -4.75 -30.49
N ASP A 203 32.99 -3.43 -30.65
CA ASP A 203 33.95 -2.44 -30.18
C ASP A 203 34.72 -2.87 -28.90
N ASP A 204 36.04 -2.93 -29.01
CA ASP A 204 37.01 -3.26 -27.96
C ASP A 204 37.29 -2.03 -27.04
N ASP A 205 36.26 -1.23 -26.77
CA ASP A 205 36.37 0.11 -26.13
C ASP A 205 35.77 0.14 -24.70
N TYR A 206 35.63 -1.03 -24.06
CA TYR A 206 34.94 -1.19 -22.77
C TYR A 206 35.85 -1.40 -21.54
N GLU A 207 37.16 -1.46 -21.72
CA GLU A 207 38.09 -1.74 -20.61
C GLU A 207 38.37 -0.52 -19.68
N GLU A 208 37.97 0.71 -20.05
CA GLU A 208 38.40 1.91 -19.33
C GLU A 208 37.28 2.83 -18.81
N ARG A 209 36.12 2.30 -18.44
CA ARG A 209 35.07 3.07 -17.72
C ARG A 209 35.11 2.83 -16.20
N GLY A 210 36.25 3.11 -15.60
CA GLY A 210 36.43 3.12 -14.15
C GLY A 210 35.95 4.45 -13.56
N ALA A 211 35.17 4.36 -12.48
CA ALA A 211 34.56 5.48 -11.76
C ALA A 211 33.43 6.23 -12.50
N SER A 212 32.51 6.78 -11.73
CA SER A 212 31.33 7.53 -12.17
C SER A 212 31.73 8.75 -13.01
N ASP A 213 31.89 8.56 -14.30
CA ASP A 213 32.43 9.59 -15.19
C ASP A 213 31.31 10.42 -15.82
N PHE A 214 30.84 11.41 -15.06
CA PHE A 214 29.97 12.50 -15.52
C PHE A 214 30.82 13.64 -16.12
N SER A 215 31.84 13.32 -16.93
CA SER A 215 32.55 14.33 -17.70
C SER A 215 31.59 14.96 -18.73
N ARG A 216 31.51 16.30 -18.76
CA ARG A 216 30.43 17.07 -19.42
C ARG A 216 30.17 16.72 -20.90
N GLY A 217 31.15 16.16 -21.61
CA GLY A 217 31.00 15.65 -22.98
C GLY A 217 30.35 14.27 -23.04
N GLN A 218 30.89 13.28 -22.32
CA GLN A 218 30.31 11.92 -22.24
C GLN A 218 28.91 11.93 -21.63
N PHE A 219 28.62 12.86 -20.71
CA PHE A 219 27.29 13.01 -20.12
C PHE A 219 26.22 13.40 -21.15
N GLN A 220 26.56 14.25 -22.14
CA GLN A 220 25.59 14.65 -23.17
C GLN A 220 25.25 13.50 -24.11
N ASP A 221 26.23 12.69 -24.49
CA ASP A 221 26.00 11.55 -25.37
C ASP A 221 25.29 10.42 -24.64
N THR A 222 25.64 10.16 -23.37
CA THR A 222 24.87 9.27 -22.49
C THR A 222 23.43 9.75 -22.32
N THR A 223 23.20 11.05 -22.14
CA THR A 223 21.86 11.64 -22.03
C THR A 223 21.04 11.43 -23.30
N LYS A 224 21.64 11.61 -24.49
CA LYS A 224 20.98 11.33 -25.77
C LYS A 224 20.63 9.86 -25.91
N LYS A 225 21.57 8.96 -25.59
CA LYS A 225 21.35 7.50 -25.61
C LYS A 225 20.18 7.10 -24.71
N ILE A 226 20.14 7.60 -23.46
CA ILE A 226 19.05 7.32 -22.52
C ILE A 226 17.70 7.78 -23.10
N ARG A 227 17.61 9.03 -23.63
CA ARG A 227 16.37 9.54 -24.22
C ARG A 227 15.93 8.70 -25.42
N GLN A 228 16.85 8.34 -26.30
CA GLN A 228 16.57 7.52 -27.47
C GLN A 228 16.00 6.16 -27.06
N GLN A 229 16.52 5.52 -26.01
CA GLN A 229 15.99 4.24 -25.52
C GLN A 229 14.61 4.37 -24.90
N ILE A 230 14.38 5.41 -24.09
CA ILE A 230 13.07 5.69 -23.51
C ILE A 230 12.03 5.94 -24.62
N ASP A 231 12.40 6.70 -25.65
CA ASP A 231 11.55 6.95 -26.81
C ASP A 231 11.32 5.68 -27.66
N GLN A 232 12.34 4.83 -27.81
CA GLN A 232 12.21 3.54 -28.49
C GLN A 232 11.21 2.65 -27.77
N TYR A 233 11.28 2.52 -26.43
CA TYR A 233 10.32 1.73 -25.67
C TYR A 233 8.88 2.18 -25.86
N ARG A 234 8.66 3.49 -26.03
CA ARG A 234 7.33 4.07 -26.26
C ARG A 234 6.83 3.89 -27.69
N THR A 235 7.69 4.09 -28.68
CA THR A 235 7.30 4.20 -30.11
C THR A 235 7.44 2.89 -30.87
N LYS A 236 8.39 2.04 -30.47
CA LYS A 236 8.72 0.77 -31.12
C LYS A 236 9.05 -0.30 -30.06
N PRO A 237 8.06 -0.78 -29.29
CA PRO A 237 8.28 -1.82 -28.30
C PRO A 237 8.73 -3.12 -28.99
N ASP A 238 9.73 -3.78 -28.42
CA ASP A 238 10.31 -5.01 -28.95
C ASP A 238 9.99 -6.18 -28.03
N TYR A 239 8.86 -6.85 -28.29
CA TYR A 239 8.37 -7.96 -27.46
C TYR A 239 9.27 -9.21 -27.48
N TYR A 240 10.21 -9.30 -28.43
CA TYR A 240 11.09 -10.45 -28.62
C TYR A 240 12.58 -10.07 -28.59
N GLY A 241 12.90 -8.86 -28.11
CA GLY A 241 14.27 -8.36 -28.07
C GLY A 241 15.20 -9.26 -27.25
N PRO A 242 16.53 -9.14 -27.39
CA PRO A 242 17.49 -9.91 -26.60
C PRO A 242 17.28 -9.78 -25.07
N PRO A 243 17.85 -10.68 -24.26
CA PRO A 243 17.83 -10.55 -22.81
C PRO A 243 18.31 -9.17 -22.37
N TRP A 244 17.74 -8.65 -21.29
CA TRP A 244 18.00 -7.31 -20.74
C TRP A 244 17.40 -6.14 -21.55
N GLN A 245 16.71 -6.41 -22.65
CA GLN A 245 15.90 -5.41 -23.35
C GLN A 245 14.45 -5.41 -22.87
N LEU A 246 13.81 -4.24 -22.81
CA LEU A 246 12.41 -4.14 -22.41
C LEU A 246 11.47 -4.77 -23.46
N ARG A 247 10.71 -5.79 -23.05
CA ARG A 247 9.80 -6.60 -23.89
C ARG A 247 8.31 -6.31 -23.67
N ARG A 248 7.97 -5.16 -23.10
CA ARG A 248 6.59 -4.81 -22.72
C ARG A 248 6.23 -3.41 -23.21
N THR A 249 4.93 -3.18 -23.34
CA THR A 249 4.38 -1.87 -23.70
C THR A 249 4.78 -0.84 -22.66
N PHE A 250 5.24 0.31 -23.13
CA PHE A 250 5.76 1.37 -22.27
C PHE A 250 5.02 2.68 -22.55
N GLU A 251 4.16 3.08 -21.62
CA GLU A 251 3.32 4.28 -21.74
C GLU A 251 4.07 5.59 -21.43
N PRO A 252 3.56 6.75 -21.90
CA PRO A 252 4.16 8.05 -21.60
C PRO A 252 4.36 8.34 -20.11
N VAL A 253 3.43 7.88 -19.26
CA VAL A 253 3.51 8.06 -17.79
C VAL A 253 4.72 7.34 -17.20
N HIS A 254 5.08 6.16 -17.73
CA HIS A 254 6.28 5.44 -17.31
C HIS A 254 7.54 6.14 -17.82
N ALA A 255 7.52 6.59 -19.08
CA ALA A 255 8.64 7.31 -19.68
C ALA A 255 9.00 8.59 -18.91
N GLU A 256 7.99 9.34 -18.43
CA GLU A 256 8.20 10.51 -17.60
C GLU A 256 8.88 10.15 -16.28
N ARG A 257 8.42 9.10 -15.58
CA ARG A 257 9.01 8.64 -14.31
C ARG A 257 10.46 8.18 -14.47
N VAL A 258 10.73 7.39 -15.50
CA VAL A 258 12.10 6.92 -15.81
C VAL A 258 12.99 8.12 -16.16
N SER A 259 12.51 9.05 -16.97
CA SER A 259 13.24 10.27 -17.33
C SER A 259 13.55 11.14 -16.11
N ASN A 260 12.57 11.34 -15.22
CA ASN A 260 12.76 12.11 -13.99
C ASN A 260 13.81 11.45 -13.09
N TRP A 261 13.77 10.13 -12.95
CA TRP A 261 14.78 9.39 -12.17
C TRP A 261 16.20 9.55 -12.74
N PHE A 262 16.36 9.43 -14.06
CA PHE A 262 17.67 9.61 -14.70
C PHE A 262 18.17 11.06 -14.65
N PHE A 263 17.32 12.03 -14.99
CA PHE A 263 17.78 13.40 -15.28
C PHE A 263 17.58 14.38 -14.12
N GLN A 264 16.53 14.23 -13.33
CA GLN A 264 16.29 15.12 -12.17
C GLN A 264 16.94 14.55 -10.91
N GLN A 265 16.84 13.23 -10.70
CA GLN A 265 17.37 12.55 -9.52
C GLN A 265 18.79 11.99 -9.74
N GLY A 266 19.32 12.05 -10.96
CA GLY A 266 20.69 11.62 -11.27
C GLY A 266 20.95 10.14 -11.00
N GLY A 267 19.92 9.28 -11.08
CA GLY A 267 20.01 7.86 -10.77
C GLY A 267 19.95 7.51 -9.27
N ARG A 268 19.57 8.47 -8.41
CA ARG A 268 19.41 8.27 -6.97
C ARG A 268 18.13 8.94 -6.49
N GLY A 269 17.11 8.15 -6.21
CA GLY A 269 15.90 8.74 -5.68
C GLY A 269 14.73 7.80 -5.55
N ALA A 270 13.70 8.33 -4.89
CA ALA A 270 12.43 7.66 -4.75
C ALA A 270 11.47 8.13 -5.84
N LEU A 271 10.73 7.18 -6.40
CA LEU A 271 9.55 7.42 -7.23
C LEU A 271 8.32 7.08 -6.39
N ARG A 272 7.24 7.84 -6.53
CA ARG A 272 5.95 7.41 -5.97
C ARG A 272 5.55 6.07 -6.63
N THR A 273 4.88 5.19 -5.90
CA THR A 273 4.31 3.97 -6.48
C THR A 273 3.26 4.33 -7.55
N MET A 274 3.02 3.43 -8.51
CA MET A 274 1.89 3.52 -9.46
C MET A 274 0.62 2.86 -8.90
N GLY A 275 0.63 2.43 -7.63
CA GLY A 275 -0.47 1.67 -7.01
C GLY A 275 -0.56 0.21 -7.49
N SER A 276 0.33 -0.21 -8.38
CA SER A 276 0.44 -1.58 -8.86
C SER A 276 1.90 -2.00 -8.93
N ARG A 277 2.22 -3.13 -8.32
CA ARG A 277 3.59 -3.67 -8.30
C ARG A 277 4.09 -4.07 -9.68
N LEU A 278 3.19 -4.52 -10.57
CA LEU A 278 3.52 -4.79 -11.97
C LEU A 278 4.01 -3.53 -12.68
N GLN A 279 3.36 -2.38 -12.40
CA GLN A 279 3.75 -1.10 -12.97
C GLN A 279 5.10 -0.62 -12.41
N ASN A 280 5.34 -0.79 -11.11
CA ASN A 280 6.64 -0.49 -10.50
C ASN A 280 7.75 -1.38 -11.09
N THR A 281 7.46 -2.66 -11.28
CA THR A 281 8.40 -3.61 -11.90
C THR A 281 8.69 -3.23 -13.35
N LEU A 282 7.70 -2.80 -14.13
CA LEU A 282 7.88 -2.33 -15.50
C LEU A 282 8.80 -1.10 -15.56
N ILE A 283 8.58 -0.12 -14.69
CA ILE A 283 9.43 1.09 -14.58
C ILE A 283 10.86 0.69 -14.22
N ALA A 284 11.02 -0.18 -13.21
CA ALA A 284 12.33 -0.68 -12.80
C ALA A 284 13.02 -1.46 -13.93
N SER A 285 12.31 -2.32 -14.67
CA SER A 285 12.83 -3.03 -15.84
C SER A 285 13.30 -2.08 -16.93
N ALA A 286 12.57 -1.01 -17.22
CA ALA A 286 13.01 0.00 -18.19
C ALA A 286 14.33 0.66 -17.74
N ILE A 287 14.47 0.99 -16.45
CA ILE A 287 15.71 1.53 -15.89
C ILE A 287 16.85 0.51 -15.97
N ILE A 288 16.62 -0.75 -15.58
CA ILE A 288 17.62 -1.83 -15.67
C ILE A 288 18.09 -1.99 -17.11
N SER A 289 17.17 -1.98 -18.07
CA SER A 289 17.48 -2.15 -19.49
C SER A 289 18.37 -1.02 -20.02
N VAL A 290 18.06 0.23 -19.67
CA VAL A 290 18.91 1.39 -20.00
C VAL A 290 20.28 1.26 -19.33
N LEU A 291 20.34 0.95 -18.03
CA LEU A 291 21.61 0.78 -17.31
C LEU A 291 22.46 -0.36 -17.88
N TYR A 292 21.83 -1.44 -18.31
CA TYR A 292 22.50 -2.55 -18.96
C TYR A 292 23.02 -2.17 -20.34
N SER A 293 22.30 -1.36 -21.10
CA SER A 293 22.81 -0.82 -22.36
C SER A 293 23.99 0.15 -22.19
N LEU A 294 24.10 0.84 -21.06
CA LEU A 294 25.16 1.81 -20.79
C LEU A 294 26.43 1.16 -20.22
N TYR A 295 26.27 0.23 -19.28
CA TYR A 295 27.37 -0.37 -18.52
C TYR A 295 27.53 -1.88 -18.76
N GLY A 296 26.66 -2.48 -19.58
CA GLY A 296 26.71 -3.90 -19.94
C GLY A 296 26.65 -4.83 -18.74
N ASN A 297 27.49 -5.85 -18.82
CA ASN A 297 27.68 -6.88 -17.79
C ASN A 297 28.31 -6.37 -16.49
N ARG A 298 28.56 -5.06 -16.32
CA ARG A 298 29.04 -4.50 -15.06
C ARG A 298 27.90 -4.09 -14.12
N THR A 299 26.71 -3.84 -14.65
CA THR A 299 25.52 -3.56 -13.83
C THR A 299 25.09 -4.81 -13.07
N ARG A 300 24.87 -4.66 -11.77
CA ARG A 300 24.36 -5.72 -10.89
C ARG A 300 23.14 -5.19 -10.15
N THR A 301 21.97 -5.71 -10.49
CA THR A 301 20.71 -5.26 -9.89
C THR A 301 20.47 -6.02 -8.59
N LEU A 302 20.21 -5.30 -7.51
CA LEU A 302 19.91 -5.85 -6.18
C LEU A 302 18.50 -5.40 -5.80
N VAL A 303 17.56 -6.32 -5.67
CA VAL A 303 16.17 -6.00 -5.29
C VAL A 303 15.98 -6.33 -3.81
N LEU A 304 15.46 -5.36 -3.06
CA LEU A 304 15.07 -5.48 -1.67
C LEU A 304 13.53 -5.48 -1.56
N ALA A 305 12.98 -6.50 -0.92
CA ALA A 305 11.56 -6.54 -0.54
C ALA A 305 11.37 -7.35 0.75
N ASN A 306 10.33 -7.03 1.52
CA ASN A 306 10.15 -7.56 2.87
C ASN A 306 9.58 -9.00 2.98
N SER A 307 9.27 -9.65 1.85
CA SER A 307 8.66 -11.00 1.87
C SER A 307 9.08 -11.89 0.68
N PRO A 308 9.18 -13.22 0.86
CA PRO A 308 9.47 -14.16 -0.22
C PRO A 308 8.47 -14.12 -1.38
N GLU A 309 7.19 -13.86 -1.10
CA GLU A 309 6.13 -13.73 -2.10
C GLU A 309 6.40 -12.54 -3.01
N ARG A 310 6.75 -11.38 -2.42
CA ARG A 310 7.11 -10.17 -3.15
C ARG A 310 8.37 -10.38 -3.99
N LEU A 311 9.40 -11.05 -3.45
CA LEU A 311 10.59 -11.40 -4.22
C LEU A 311 10.26 -12.35 -5.39
N GLY A 312 9.30 -13.26 -5.20
CA GLY A 312 8.78 -14.12 -6.26
C GLY A 312 8.07 -13.34 -7.36
N GLU A 313 7.30 -12.31 -7.02
CA GLU A 313 6.66 -11.40 -7.98
C GLU A 313 7.68 -10.55 -8.74
N TRP A 314 8.63 -9.94 -8.03
CA TRP A 314 9.76 -9.22 -8.64
C TRP A 314 10.51 -10.11 -9.62
N ARG A 315 10.85 -11.34 -9.23
CA ARG A 315 11.49 -12.32 -10.12
C ARG A 315 10.67 -12.52 -11.38
N ARG A 316 9.38 -12.85 -11.25
CA ARG A 316 8.50 -13.14 -12.40
C ARG A 316 8.36 -11.91 -13.30
N GLY A 317 8.10 -10.74 -12.73
CA GLY A 317 7.92 -9.51 -13.49
C GLY A 317 9.20 -9.08 -14.21
N LEU A 318 10.37 -9.24 -13.59
CA LEU A 318 11.67 -8.96 -14.24
C LEU A 318 11.97 -9.96 -15.37
N GLN A 319 11.70 -11.25 -15.18
CA GLN A 319 11.83 -12.26 -16.24
C GLN A 319 10.92 -11.93 -17.43
N ASP A 320 9.69 -11.52 -17.15
CA ASP A 320 8.68 -11.18 -18.14
C ASP A 320 9.04 -9.91 -18.93
N CYS A 321 9.50 -8.88 -18.23
CA CYS A 321 9.80 -7.58 -18.83
C CYS A 321 11.17 -7.53 -19.53
N LEU A 322 12.17 -8.28 -19.05
CA LEU A 322 13.55 -8.23 -19.59
C LEU A 322 13.93 -9.47 -20.39
N GLY A 323 13.08 -10.50 -20.42
CA GLY A 323 13.38 -11.73 -21.13
C GLY A 323 14.53 -12.55 -20.54
N ILE A 324 14.86 -12.31 -19.27
CA ILE A 324 15.89 -13.03 -18.54
C ILE A 324 15.33 -14.33 -17.94
N GLY A 325 16.18 -15.32 -17.73
CA GLY A 325 15.80 -16.64 -17.24
C GLY A 325 16.19 -16.87 -15.79
N ARG A 326 16.08 -18.12 -15.33
CA ARG A 326 16.65 -18.55 -14.03
C ARG A 326 18.18 -18.37 -13.89
N PRO A 327 19.02 -18.58 -14.92
CA PRO A 327 20.48 -18.49 -14.76
C PRO A 327 20.99 -17.06 -14.52
N ASP A 328 20.18 -16.04 -14.83
CA ASP A 328 20.52 -14.63 -14.62
C ASP A 328 20.34 -14.17 -13.18
N PHE A 329 19.69 -15.00 -12.34
CA PHE A 329 19.49 -14.75 -10.92
C PHE A 329 20.55 -15.47 -10.10
N GLY A 330 21.16 -14.78 -9.15
CA GLY A 330 22.10 -15.38 -8.21
C GLY A 330 23.13 -14.39 -7.69
N PRO A 331 23.95 -14.81 -6.71
CA PRO A 331 24.89 -13.93 -6.04
C PRO A 331 25.89 -13.30 -7.02
N ASP A 332 26.39 -14.04 -8.01
CA ASP A 332 27.39 -13.54 -8.96
C ASP A 332 26.82 -13.35 -10.37
N ARG A 333 25.49 -13.33 -10.46
CA ARG A 333 24.75 -13.11 -11.71
C ARG A 333 24.27 -11.66 -11.80
N GLY A 334 23.72 -11.28 -12.96
CA GLY A 334 23.28 -9.91 -13.23
C GLY A 334 22.25 -9.37 -12.23
N LEU A 335 21.46 -10.25 -11.59
CA LEU A 335 20.42 -9.86 -10.64
C LEU A 335 20.39 -10.73 -9.37
N ALA A 336 20.18 -10.09 -8.21
CA ALA A 336 20.02 -10.76 -6.93
C ALA A 336 18.86 -10.16 -6.12
N LEU A 337 18.22 -11.01 -5.31
CA LEU A 337 17.01 -10.71 -4.53
C LEU A 337 17.34 -10.87 -3.04
N PHE A 338 16.87 -9.94 -2.21
CA PHE A 338 17.19 -9.89 -0.79
C PHE A 338 15.98 -9.52 0.04
N GLU A 339 15.89 -10.11 1.22
CA GLU A 339 14.86 -9.81 2.24
C GLU A 339 15.36 -8.80 3.28
N THR A 340 16.68 -8.60 3.38
CA THR A 340 17.28 -7.76 4.42
C THR A 340 18.14 -6.65 3.83
N PRO A 341 17.99 -5.39 4.30
CA PRO A 341 18.81 -4.27 3.84
C PRO A 341 20.31 -4.47 4.09
N SER A 342 20.66 -5.13 5.21
CA SER A 342 22.06 -5.38 5.59
C SER A 342 22.76 -6.31 4.60
N ALA A 343 22.08 -7.34 4.10
CA ALA A 343 22.62 -8.25 3.08
C ALA A 343 22.85 -7.53 1.74
N VAL A 344 21.93 -6.63 1.35
CA VAL A 344 22.09 -5.78 0.16
C VAL A 344 23.33 -4.91 0.30
N ALA A 345 23.49 -4.22 1.43
CA ALA A 345 24.62 -3.33 1.67
C ALA A 345 25.96 -4.08 1.59
N GLN A 346 26.06 -5.25 2.24
CA GLN A 346 27.27 -6.08 2.19
C GLN A 346 27.58 -6.56 0.76
N LYS A 347 26.56 -6.97 0.00
CA LYS A 347 26.78 -7.40 -1.39
C LYS A 347 27.18 -6.24 -2.27
N ALA A 348 26.51 -5.09 -2.16
CA ALA A 348 26.82 -3.89 -2.91
C ALA A 348 28.26 -3.42 -2.65
N GLU A 349 28.73 -3.45 -1.41
CA GLU A 349 30.13 -3.13 -1.07
C GLU A 349 31.13 -4.08 -1.77
N ARG A 350 30.85 -5.39 -1.77
CA ARG A 350 31.69 -6.37 -2.49
C ARG A 350 31.70 -6.11 -4.00
N LEU A 351 30.56 -5.74 -4.57
CA LEU A 351 30.45 -5.43 -6.01
C LEU A 351 31.26 -4.19 -6.38
N VAL A 352 31.18 -3.12 -5.58
CA VAL A 352 32.00 -1.92 -5.78
C VAL A 352 33.49 -2.25 -5.69
N LYS A 353 33.90 -3.06 -4.70
CA LYS A 353 35.30 -3.52 -4.58
C LYS A 353 35.75 -4.36 -5.79
N ALA A 354 34.84 -5.05 -6.45
CA ALA A 354 35.10 -5.81 -7.67
C ALA A 354 35.01 -4.95 -8.96
N GLY A 355 34.86 -3.63 -8.87
CA GLY A 355 34.74 -2.74 -10.03
C GLY A 355 33.39 -2.84 -10.78
N LEU A 356 32.41 -3.52 -10.18
CA LEU A 356 31.06 -3.66 -10.69
C LEU A 356 30.15 -2.54 -10.15
N GLN A 357 29.06 -2.27 -10.87
CA GLN A 357 28.15 -1.19 -10.58
C GLN A 357 26.86 -1.74 -9.94
N PRO A 358 26.68 -1.65 -8.60
CA PRO A 358 25.43 -2.05 -7.98
C PRO A 358 24.33 -1.04 -8.29
N PHE A 359 23.16 -1.54 -8.70
CA PHE A 359 21.92 -0.80 -8.79
C PHE A 359 20.91 -1.39 -7.81
N ILE A 360 20.52 -0.62 -6.80
CA ILE A 360 19.65 -1.09 -5.72
C ILE A 360 18.21 -0.67 -6.00
N ILE A 361 17.28 -1.61 -5.97
CA ILE A 361 15.84 -1.38 -6.04
C ILE A 361 15.25 -1.67 -4.67
N ILE A 362 14.50 -0.72 -4.12
CA ILE A 362 13.78 -0.83 -2.85
C ILE A 362 12.29 -0.85 -3.19
N ASP A 363 11.62 -1.96 -2.87
CA ASP A 363 10.19 -2.13 -3.10
C ASP A 363 9.36 -1.19 -2.23
N ASP A 364 8.11 -0.94 -2.63
CA ASP A 364 7.14 -0.17 -1.83
C ASP A 364 6.68 -0.93 -0.57
N SER A 365 7.15 -2.15 -0.35
CA SER A 365 6.99 -2.86 0.91
C SER A 365 7.85 -2.31 2.04
N GLU A 366 8.97 -1.68 1.70
CA GLU A 366 9.97 -1.30 2.69
C GLU A 366 9.54 0.00 3.38
N GLU A 367 9.16 -0.14 4.65
CA GLU A 367 8.78 0.99 5.50
C GLU A 367 9.99 1.79 5.96
N GLU A 368 11.11 1.10 6.21
CA GLU A 368 12.34 1.70 6.70
C GLU A 368 13.50 1.49 5.72
N ILE A 369 14.16 2.59 5.36
CA ILE A 369 15.35 2.54 4.52
C ILE A 369 16.60 2.57 5.39
N ASN A 370 17.44 1.54 5.28
CA ASN A 370 18.76 1.56 5.89
C ASN A 370 19.64 2.63 5.23
N VAL A 371 20.08 3.62 6.00
CA VAL A 371 20.91 4.75 5.53
C VAL A 371 22.20 4.29 4.83
N GLY A 372 22.73 3.12 5.22
CA GLY A 372 23.90 2.52 4.57
C GLY A 372 23.67 2.13 3.11
N LEU A 373 22.42 1.99 2.64
CA LEU A 373 22.13 1.78 1.23
C LEU A 373 22.25 3.07 0.40
N LEU A 374 22.07 4.24 1.03
CA LEU A 374 22.08 5.52 0.34
C LEU A 374 23.48 5.98 -0.06
N GLN A 375 24.53 5.34 0.47
CA GLN A 375 25.91 5.60 0.07
C GLN A 375 26.24 5.13 -1.36
N PHE A 376 25.44 4.20 -1.90
CA PHE A 376 25.70 3.62 -3.21
C PHE A 376 25.24 4.57 -4.34
N PRO A 377 25.92 4.55 -5.49
CA PRO A 377 25.73 5.56 -6.52
C PRO A 377 24.43 5.43 -7.32
N LEU A 378 23.80 4.26 -7.34
CA LEU A 378 22.56 4.02 -8.08
C LEU A 378 21.55 3.31 -7.17
N TRP A 379 20.44 3.98 -6.91
CA TRP A 379 19.32 3.37 -6.19
C TRP A 379 17.98 3.97 -6.59
N LEU A 380 16.97 3.12 -6.60
CA LEU A 380 15.58 3.44 -6.89
C LEU A 380 14.73 2.91 -5.74
N ALA A 381 13.98 3.79 -5.09
CA ALA A 381 12.99 3.39 -4.10
C ALA A 381 11.57 3.66 -4.62
N PHE A 382 10.64 2.74 -4.40
CA PHE A 382 9.22 3.01 -4.61
C PHE A 382 8.60 3.46 -3.28
N ALA A 383 8.19 4.72 -3.20
CA ALA A 383 7.51 5.25 -2.03
C ALA A 383 6.02 4.88 -2.10
N PRO A 384 5.44 4.29 -1.04
CA PRO A 384 3.99 4.05 -0.96
C PRO A 384 3.21 5.37 -1.08
N ASP A 385 1.95 5.29 -1.51
CA ASP A 385 1.08 6.48 -1.46
C ASP A 385 0.80 6.81 0.02
N PRO A 386 1.10 8.04 0.50
CA PRO A 386 0.80 8.44 1.87
C PRO A 386 -0.68 8.28 2.25
N LYS A 387 -1.59 8.30 1.27
CA LYS A 387 -3.01 8.03 1.51
C LYS A 387 -3.28 6.55 1.77
N MET A 388 -2.60 5.65 1.05
CA MET A 388 -2.69 4.20 1.28
C MET A 388 -2.00 3.78 2.58
N MET A 389 -0.93 4.47 3.01
CA MET A 389 -0.34 4.22 4.34
C MET A 389 -1.32 4.50 5.48
N ARG A 390 -2.21 5.49 5.32
CA ARG A 390 -3.19 5.86 6.36
C ARG A 390 -4.20 4.74 6.62
N ASP A 391 -4.63 4.05 5.56
CA ASP A 391 -5.56 2.93 5.65
C ASP A 391 -4.92 1.71 6.35
N TYR A 392 -3.63 1.45 6.12
CA TYR A 392 -2.88 0.38 6.81
C TYR A 392 -2.75 0.60 8.33
N TYR A 393 -2.55 1.84 8.78
CA TYR A 393 -2.48 2.17 10.21
C TYR A 393 -3.86 2.26 10.88
N GLU A 394 -4.94 2.48 10.13
CA GLU A 394 -6.29 2.34 10.69
C GLU A 394 -6.65 0.86 10.86
N ASP A 395 -6.23 -0.02 9.95
CA ASP A 395 -6.49 -1.47 10.05
C ASP A 395 -5.63 -2.20 11.10
N GLU A 396 -4.48 -1.65 11.53
CA GLU A 396 -3.67 -2.22 12.63
C GLU A 396 -4.16 -1.86 14.05
N TYR A 397 -5.10 -0.93 14.17
CA TYR A 397 -5.65 -0.48 15.45
C TYR A 397 -7.14 -0.83 15.66
N PHE A 398 -7.74 -1.64 14.78
CA PHE A 398 -9.14 -2.09 14.92
C PHE A 398 -9.33 -3.61 14.92
#